data_AF-A0A3D4JI54-F1
#
_entry.id   AF-A0A3D4JI54-F1
#
_cell.length_a   1.000
_cell.length_b   1.000
_cell.length_c   1.000
_cell.angle_alpha   90.00
_cell.angle_beta   90.00
_cell.angle_gamma   90.00
#
_symmetry.space_group_name_H-M   'P 1'
#
loop_
_entity.id
_entity.type
_entity.pdbx_description
1 polymer ?
#
loop_
_entity_poly.entity_id
_entity_poly.type
_entity_poly.pdbx_seq_one_letter_code
_entity_poly.pdbx_strand_id
1 'polypeptide(L)'
;AAHLIPETKKLSGGSAYFKVSPLTENDPLAAVFSLPSNKSSIGEEVCVLTMTRFGMVKKSLISELPGPSSQTFTLVRVNEGDR
;
A
#
# COMPACT_ATOMS: atom_id res chain seq x y z
N ALA A 1 -3.23 -8.21 8.75
CA ALA A 1 -3.80 -7.11 7.95
C ALA A 1 -5.17 -7.48 7.39
N ALA A 2 -5.30 -8.43 6.46
CA ALA A 2 -6.62 -8.77 5.88
C ALA A 2 -7.69 -9.16 6.93
N HIS A 3 -7.31 -9.85 8.00
CA HIS A 3 -8.22 -10.21 9.10
C HIS A 3 -8.79 -9.02 9.90
N LEU A 4 -8.24 -7.81 9.74
CA LEU A 4 -8.76 -6.59 10.38
C LEU A 4 -9.86 -5.93 9.53
N ILE A 5 -9.99 -6.32 8.26
CA ILE A 5 -11.00 -5.78 7.35
C ILE A 5 -12.32 -6.54 7.62
N PRO A 6 -13.43 -5.83 7.91
CA PRO A 6 -14.68 -6.49 8.23
C PRO A 6 -15.24 -7.21 7.00
N GLU A 7 -15.71 -8.44 7.20
CA GLU A 7 -16.50 -9.14 6.20
C GLU A 7 -17.91 -8.53 6.16
N THR A 8 -18.34 -8.07 5.00
CA THR A 8 -19.66 -7.45 4.83
C THR A 8 -20.20 -7.70 3.43
N LYS A 9 -21.52 -7.87 3.33
CA LYS A 9 -22.24 -7.94 2.04
C LYS A 9 -22.73 -6.57 1.56
N LYS A 10 -22.70 -5.55 2.43
CA LYS A 10 -23.15 -4.19 2.14
C LYS A 10 -21.93 -3.28 1.97
N LEU A 11 -21.90 -2.48 0.90
CA LEU A 11 -20.83 -1.50 0.65
C LEU A 11 -20.66 -0.51 1.82
N SER A 12 -21.75 -0.16 2.49
CA SER A 12 -21.74 0.73 3.66
C SER A 12 -21.25 0.07 4.96
N GLY A 13 -21.03 -1.24 4.97
CA GLY A 13 -20.61 -2.00 6.16
C GLY A 13 -19.10 -2.11 6.33
N GLY A 14 -18.33 -1.39 5.52
CA GLY A 14 -16.87 -1.35 5.63
C GLY A 14 -16.38 -0.53 6.83
N SER A 15 -15.08 -0.63 7.10
CA SER A 15 -14.38 0.24 8.06
C SER A 15 -13.53 1.26 7.32
N ALA A 16 -13.35 2.44 7.90
CA ALA A 16 -12.44 3.43 7.35
C ALA A 16 -10.99 2.90 7.38
N TYR A 17 -10.19 3.24 6.36
CA TYR A 17 -8.86 2.65 6.14
C TYR A 17 -7.89 2.86 7.32
N PHE A 18 -7.95 4.03 7.96
CA PHE A 18 -7.12 4.38 9.11
C PHE A 18 -7.46 3.59 10.39
N LYS A 19 -8.58 2.83 10.40
CA LYS A 19 -8.90 1.91 11.51
C LYS A 19 -8.30 0.51 11.32
N VAL A 20 -7.84 0.18 10.12
CA VAL A 20 -7.38 -1.18 9.74
C VAL A 20 -5.96 -1.20 9.15
N SER A 21 -5.28 -0.05 9.18
CA SER A 21 -3.93 0.16 8.69
C SER A 21 -3.17 1.09 9.64
N PRO A 22 -1.84 1.17 9.56
CA PRO A 22 -1.06 2.11 10.36
C PRO A 22 -1.12 3.57 9.87
N LEU A 23 -1.97 3.86 8.86
CA LEU A 23 -2.22 5.23 8.38
C LEU A 23 -3.21 5.97 9.27
N THR A 24 -3.20 7.29 9.21
CA THR A 24 -4.10 8.19 9.93
C THR A 24 -5.18 8.79 9.03
N GLU A 25 -6.16 9.47 9.62
CA GLU A 25 -7.20 10.21 8.87
C GLU A 25 -6.64 11.33 7.99
N ASN A 26 -5.45 11.84 8.33
CA ASN A 26 -4.78 12.92 7.60
C ASN A 26 -3.92 12.41 6.44
N ASP A 27 -3.68 11.10 6.34
CA ASP A 27 -2.91 10.52 5.25
C ASP A 27 -3.83 10.28 4.04
N PRO A 28 -3.68 11.02 2.93
CA PRO A 28 -4.50 10.80 1.75
C PRO A 28 -4.20 9.43 1.15
N LEU A 29 -5.24 8.61 1.00
CA LEU A 29 -5.10 7.27 0.43
C LEU A 29 -4.84 7.36 -1.08
N ALA A 30 -3.62 7.04 -1.51
CA ALA A 30 -3.23 7.06 -2.91
C ALA A 30 -3.65 5.80 -3.68
N ALA A 31 -3.40 4.62 -3.12
CA ALA A 31 -3.71 3.34 -3.75
C ALA A 31 -3.77 2.20 -2.71
N VAL A 32 -4.44 1.11 -3.07
CA VAL A 32 -4.46 -0.14 -2.33
C VAL A 32 -4.20 -1.28 -3.31
N PHE A 33 -3.29 -2.18 -2.96
CA PHE A 33 -3.02 -3.40 -3.72
C PHE A 33 -2.74 -4.56 -2.79
N SER A 34 -2.91 -5.78 -3.30
CA SER A 34 -2.62 -7.01 -2.58
C SER A 34 -1.59 -7.83 -3.33
N LEU A 35 -0.75 -8.55 -2.59
CA LEU A 35 0.16 -9.54 -3.14
C LEU A 35 -0.37 -10.94 -2.84
N PRO A 36 -0.01 -11.95 -3.64
CA PRO A 36 -0.27 -13.34 -3.30
C PRO A 36 0.22 -13.65 -1.87
N SER A 37 -0.59 -14.38 -1.11
CA SER A 37 -0.22 -14.81 0.25
C SER A 37 1.00 -15.73 0.25
N ASN A 38 1.18 -16.51 -0.82
CA ASN A 38 2.35 -17.34 -1.01
C ASN A 38 3.50 -16.55 -1.66
N LYS A 39 4.47 -16.11 -0.84
CA LYS A 39 5.62 -15.34 -1.32
C LYS A 39 6.48 -16.08 -2.36
N SER A 40 6.56 -17.42 -2.32
CA SER A 40 7.36 -18.18 -3.30
C SER A 40 6.74 -18.20 -4.70
N SER A 41 5.46 -17.82 -4.82
CA SER A 41 4.80 -17.63 -6.12
C SER A 41 5.00 -16.25 -6.73
N ILE A 42 5.60 -15.32 -5.98
CA ILE A 42 5.91 -13.97 -6.47
C ILE A 42 7.25 -14.05 -7.21
N GLY A 43 7.23 -13.80 -8.51
CA GLY A 43 8.46 -13.78 -9.32
C GLY A 43 9.44 -12.68 -8.89
N GLU A 44 10.73 -12.91 -9.11
CA GLU A 44 11.81 -12.01 -8.66
C GLU A 44 11.72 -10.59 -9.26
N GLU A 45 11.18 -10.49 -10.47
CA GLU A 45 11.01 -9.21 -11.19
C GLU A 45 9.73 -8.44 -10.84
N VAL A 46 8.87 -9.02 -9.99
CA VAL A 46 7.62 -8.35 -9.60
C VAL A 46 7.96 -7.11 -8.76
N CYS A 47 7.40 -5.98 -9.16
CA CYS A 47 7.69 -4.69 -8.57
C CYS A 47 6.44 -3.82 -8.45
N VAL A 48 6.54 -2.79 -7.61
CA VAL A 48 5.63 -1.66 -7.61
C VAL A 48 6.28 -0.52 -8.40
N LEU A 49 5.57 -0.02 -9.39
CA LEU A 49 5.89 1.22 -10.07
C LEU A 49 5.08 2.35 -9.42
N THR A 50 5.78 3.35 -8.91
CA THR A 50 5.16 4.58 -8.39
C THR A 50 5.42 5.71 -9.37
N MET A 51 4.39 6.52 -9.64
CA MET A 51 4.49 7.72 -10.46
C MET A 51 3.87 8.89 -9.72
N THR A 52 4.56 10.03 -9.74
CA THR A 52 4.03 11.30 -9.21
C THR A 52 3.46 12.15 -10.33
N ARG A 53 2.66 13.16 -9.97
CA ARG A 53 2.03 14.09 -10.93
C ARG A 53 3.05 14.83 -11.79
N PHE A 54 4.22 15.17 -11.26
CA PHE A 54 5.29 15.84 -12.05
C PHE A 54 6.13 14.87 -12.88
N GLY A 55 5.76 13.58 -12.92
CA GLY A 55 6.35 12.60 -13.82
C GLY A 55 7.58 11.89 -13.27
N MET A 56 7.84 11.95 -11.95
CA MET A 56 8.86 11.08 -11.36
C MET A 56 8.36 9.63 -11.36
N VAL A 57 9.22 8.69 -11.77
CA VAL A 57 8.91 7.25 -11.78
C VAL A 57 9.92 6.53 -10.90
N LYS A 58 9.44 5.69 -9.97
CA LYS A 58 10.30 4.81 -9.17
C LYS A 58 9.81 3.36 -9.25
N LYS A 59 10.74 2.45 -9.60
CA LYS A 59 10.59 0.99 -9.50
C LYS A 59 11.04 0.54 -8.11
N SER A 60 10.27 -0.31 -7.45
CA SER A 60 10.64 -0.94 -6.17
C SER A 60 10.30 -2.42 -6.23
N LEU A 61 11.29 -3.29 -6.08
CA LEU A 61 11.03 -4.73 -6.13
C LEU A 61 10.24 -5.15 -4.90
N ILE A 62 9.30 -6.09 -5.06
CA ILE A 62 8.54 -6.62 -3.93
C ILE A 62 9.46 -7.29 -2.90
N SER A 63 10.56 -7.90 -3.35
CA SER A 63 11.57 -8.51 -2.49
C SER A 63 12.31 -7.51 -1.59
N GLU A 64 12.32 -6.22 -1.94
CA GLU A 64 12.96 -5.14 -1.17
C GLU A 64 11.99 -4.46 -0.19
N LEU A 65 10.68 -4.73 -0.32
CA LEU A 65 9.69 -4.13 0.56
C LEU A 65 9.71 -4.80 1.94
N PRO A 66 9.48 -4.03 3.01
CA PRO A 66 9.38 -4.60 4.34
C PRO A 66 8.24 -5.63 4.40
N GLY A 67 8.44 -6.65 5.23
CA GLY A 67 7.38 -7.62 5.52
C GLY A 67 6.17 -6.99 6.20
N PRO A 68 5.09 -7.77 6.40
CA PRO A 68 3.91 -7.31 7.12
C PRO A 68 4.29 -6.69 8.47
N SER A 69 3.91 -5.43 8.69
CA SER A 69 4.29 -4.65 9.86
C SER A 69 3.11 -3.80 10.34
N SER A 70 3.11 -3.46 11.64
CA SER A 70 2.20 -2.48 12.24
C SER A 70 2.72 -1.04 12.15
N GLN A 71 3.83 -0.82 11.45
CA GLN A 71 4.43 0.50 11.24
C GLN A 71 4.38 0.88 9.77
N THR A 72 4.31 2.19 9.51
CA THR A 72 4.44 2.74 8.16
C THR A 72 5.89 2.68 7.68
N PHE A 73 6.07 2.72 6.36
CA PHE A 73 7.39 2.86 5.74
C PHE A 73 7.27 3.79 4.53
N THR A 74 8.38 4.41 4.13
CA THR A 74 8.41 5.28 2.95
C THR A 74 8.66 4.47 1.69
N LEU A 75 7.64 4.37 0.82
CA LEU A 75 7.80 3.74 -0.49
C LEU A 75 8.54 4.67 -1.48
N VAL A 76 8.17 5.95 -1.53
CA VAL A 76 8.79 6.97 -2.39
C VAL A 76 8.82 8.32 -1.65
N ARG A 77 9.86 9.12 -1.88
CA ARG A 77 9.90 10.52 -1.44
C ARG A 77 9.42 11.39 -2.59
N VAL A 78 8.54 12.33 -2.29
CA VAL A 78 7.90 13.22 -3.26
C VAL A 78 8.38 14.64 -3.02
N ASN A 79 8.57 15.39 -4.09
CA ASN A 79 8.99 16.79 -4.00
C ASN A 79 7.86 17.66 -3.45
N GLU A 80 8.22 18.80 -2.86
CA GLU A 80 7.22 19.77 -2.41
C GLU A 80 6.35 20.25 -3.59
N GLY A 81 5.03 20.24 -3.39
CA GLY A 81 4.04 20.58 -4.42
C GLY A 81 3.68 19.46 -5.41
N ASP A 82 4.38 18.32 -5.34
CA ASP A 82 4.07 17.12 -6.12
C ASP A 82 3.24 16.12 -5.28
N ARG A 83 2.60 15.15 -5.93
CA ARG A 83 1.76 14.13 -5.30
C ARG A 83 1.66 12.85 -6.11
#